data_AF-T2MBJ7-F1
#
_entry.id   AF-T2MBJ7-F1
#
_cell.length_a   1.000
_cell.length_b   1.000
_cell.length_c   1.000
_cell.angle_alpha   90.00
_cell.angle_beta   90.00
_cell.angle_gamma   90.00
#
_symmetry.space_group_name_H-M   'P 1'
#
loop_
_entity.id
_entity.type
_entity.pdbx_description
1 polymer ?
#
loop_
_entity_poly.entity_id
_entity_poly.type
_entity_poly.pdbx_seq_one_letter_code
_entity_poly.pdbx_strand_id
1 'polypeptide(L)'
;MKKVNSTLACIYRTLGWFPVVIINAIVVWSYFAYVIILCFDIVSNELERGLYLVFFHLFFVMFMYSYWKSILSSPGFVPSQFFFSKEDLERYENSENPQDVVNEIAKGLPVVTWAVANSARYCGNCYVVKPDRSHHCTMCGRCILKMDHHCPWVNNCIGWGNYKYFILFLFYAILFTMYVALSSLKYFIQFWTAHSSKKSNSDLHILFFSLFLSIR
;
A
#
# COMPACT_ATOMS: atom_id res chain seq x y z
N MET A 1 -28.55 -7.43 -2.01
CA MET A 1 -27.16 -7.88 -2.20
C MET A 1 -26.93 -8.38 -3.63
N LYS A 2 -26.14 -7.71 -4.49
CA LYS A 2 -25.65 -8.36 -5.71
C LYS A 2 -24.67 -9.45 -5.28
N LYS A 3 -25.09 -10.72 -5.34
CA LYS A 3 -24.22 -11.88 -5.11
C LYS A 3 -23.10 -11.83 -6.15
N VAL A 4 -21.92 -11.35 -5.77
CA VAL A 4 -20.71 -11.60 -6.55
C VAL A 4 -20.50 -13.11 -6.54
N ASN A 5 -20.37 -13.71 -7.73
CA ASN A 5 -20.09 -15.14 -7.87
C ASN A 5 -18.87 -15.50 -7.00
N SER A 6 -19.02 -16.46 -6.08
CA SER A 6 -18.01 -16.84 -5.10
C SER A 6 -16.69 -17.26 -5.76
N THR A 7 -16.76 -17.89 -6.93
CA THR A 7 -15.59 -18.25 -7.75
C THR A 7 -14.85 -17.02 -8.26
N LEU A 8 -15.59 -16.01 -8.73
CA LEU A 8 -15.02 -14.76 -9.22
C LEU A 8 -14.35 -13.98 -8.08
N ALA A 9 -14.99 -13.94 -6.91
CA ALA A 9 -14.43 -13.33 -5.70
C ALA A 9 -13.13 -14.02 -5.23
N CYS A 10 -13.06 -15.35 -5.34
CA CYS A 10 -11.85 -16.12 -5.05
C CYS A 10 -10.71 -15.77 -6.02
N ILE A 11 -11.00 -15.71 -7.33
CA ILE A 11 -10.02 -15.35 -8.36
C ILE A 11 -9.47 -13.93 -8.12
N TYR A 12 -10.34 -12.94 -7.89
CA TYR A 12 -9.90 -11.57 -7.60
C TYR A 12 -9.04 -11.48 -6.34
N ARG A 13 -9.38 -12.24 -5.29
CA ARG A 13 -8.60 -12.27 -4.05
C ARG A 13 -7.21 -12.86 -4.26
N THR A 14 -7.08 -13.90 -5.10
CA THR A 14 -5.79 -14.51 -5.44
C THR A 14 -4.96 -13.61 -6.34
N LEU A 15 -5.56 -13.06 -7.40
CA LEU A 15 -4.87 -12.15 -8.33
C LEU A 15 -4.43 -10.85 -7.66
N GLY A 16 -5.14 -10.39 -6.62
CA GLY A 16 -4.77 -9.20 -5.85
C GLY A 16 -3.41 -9.30 -5.14
N TRP A 17 -2.89 -10.51 -4.90
CA TRP A 17 -1.56 -10.70 -4.31
C TRP A 17 -0.41 -10.62 -5.31
N PHE A 18 -0.69 -10.67 -6.61
CA PHE A 18 0.35 -10.66 -7.64
C PHE A 18 1.31 -9.44 -7.54
N PRO A 19 0.83 -8.19 -7.37
CA PRO A 19 1.73 -7.05 -7.19
C PRO A 19 2.60 -7.16 -5.93
N VAL A 20 2.05 -7.67 -4.83
CA VAL A 20 2.79 -7.88 -3.56
C VAL A 20 3.91 -8.91 -3.75
N VAL A 21 3.63 -10.00 -4.47
CA VAL A 21 4.64 -11.03 -4.79
C VAL A 21 5.77 -10.45 -5.64
N ILE A 22 5.44 -9.63 -6.65
CA ILE A 22 6.45 -8.95 -7.47
C ILE A 22 7.35 -8.06 -6.61
N ILE A 23 6.78 -7.21 -5.76
CA ILE A 23 7.57 -6.32 -4.91
C ILE A 23 8.49 -7.11 -3.98
N ASN A 24 7.98 -8.18 -3.33
CA ASN A 24 8.81 -9.01 -2.48
C ASN A 24 9.93 -9.72 -3.27
N ALA A 25 9.66 -10.18 -4.49
CA ALA A 25 10.68 -10.78 -5.35
C ALA A 25 11.79 -9.77 -5.71
N ILE A 26 11.43 -8.54 -6.06
CA ILE A 26 12.38 -7.46 -6.32
C ILE A 26 13.20 -7.16 -5.07
N VAL A 27 12.56 -7.04 -3.91
CA VAL A 27 13.24 -6.74 -2.63
C VAL A 27 14.23 -7.84 -2.25
N VAL A 28 13.85 -9.12 -2.39
CA VAL A 28 14.74 -10.26 -2.13
C VAL A 28 15.94 -10.25 -3.07
N TRP A 29 15.70 -10.01 -4.36
CA TRP A 29 16.77 -9.94 -5.34
C TRP A 29 17.71 -8.74 -5.06
N SER A 30 17.17 -7.56 -4.75
CA SER A 30 17.95 -6.36 -4.41
C SER A 30 18.77 -6.56 -3.13
N TYR A 31 18.22 -7.27 -2.14
CA TYR A 31 18.96 -7.66 -0.94
C TYR A 31 20.14 -8.55 -1.29
N PHE A 32 19.93 -9.59 -2.09
CA PHE A 32 21.00 -10.48 -2.54
C PHE A 32 22.08 -9.71 -3.32
N ALA A 33 21.69 -8.89 -4.30
CA ALA A 33 22.61 -8.11 -5.10
C ALA A 33 23.44 -7.12 -4.26
N TYR A 34 22.82 -6.42 -3.31
CA TYR A 34 23.52 -5.46 -2.48
C TYR A 34 24.43 -6.13 -1.44
N VAL A 35 23.91 -7.12 -0.72
CA VAL A 35 24.64 -7.75 0.39
C VAL A 35 25.72 -8.68 -0.15
N ILE A 36 25.40 -9.61 -1.06
CA ILE A 36 26.36 -10.61 -1.53
C ILE A 36 27.27 -10.00 -2.57
N ILE A 37 26.70 -9.54 -3.70
CA ILE A 37 27.52 -9.13 -4.83
C ILE A 37 28.29 -7.84 -4.51
N LEU A 38 27.59 -6.77 -4.11
CA LEU A 38 28.27 -5.51 -3.85
C LEU A 38 29.14 -5.58 -2.59
N CYS A 39 28.57 -5.93 -1.43
CA CYS A 39 29.31 -5.84 -0.17
C CYS A 39 30.36 -6.94 0.03
N PHE A 40 30.12 -8.19 -0.40
CA PHE A 40 31.09 -9.27 -0.19
C PHE A 40 32.03 -9.50 -1.38
N ASP A 41 31.56 -9.37 -2.62
CA ASP A 41 32.41 -9.66 -3.79
C ASP A 41 33.16 -8.42 -4.32
N ILE A 42 32.57 -7.22 -4.25
CA ILE A 42 33.13 -6.00 -4.85
C ILE A 42 33.83 -5.11 -3.82
N VAL A 43 33.22 -4.87 -2.66
CA VAL A 43 33.79 -3.99 -1.63
C VAL A 43 34.94 -4.70 -0.90
N SER A 44 36.16 -4.28 -1.20
CA SER A 44 37.38 -4.83 -0.59
C SER A 44 37.71 -4.26 0.79
N ASN A 45 37.30 -3.01 1.08
CA ASN A 45 37.58 -2.37 2.36
C ASN A 45 36.61 -2.87 3.45
N GLU A 46 37.15 -3.46 4.52
CA GLU A 46 36.33 -4.09 5.56
C GLU A 46 35.50 -3.09 6.38
N LEU A 47 36.04 -1.90 6.66
CA LEU A 47 35.32 -0.85 7.38
C LEU A 47 34.17 -0.29 6.53
N GLU A 48 34.43 -0.02 5.24
CA GLU A 48 33.41 0.41 4.28
C GLU A 48 32.29 -0.63 4.18
N ARG A 49 32.64 -1.91 4.02
CA ARG A 49 31.70 -3.04 4.01
C ARG A 49 30.87 -3.10 5.29
N GLY A 50 31.51 -2.99 6.45
CA GLY A 50 30.82 -3.01 7.75
C GLY A 50 29.81 -1.88 7.90
N LEU A 51 30.20 -0.66 7.55
CA LEU A 51 29.30 0.50 7.55
C LEU A 51 28.15 0.31 6.55
N TYR A 52 28.43 -0.22 5.35
CA TYR A 52 27.42 -0.45 4.33
C TYR A 52 26.35 -1.42 4.83
N LEU A 53 26.78 -2.55 5.39
CA LEU A 53 25.87 -3.56 5.93
C LEU A 53 25.02 -3.02 7.08
N VAL A 54 25.61 -2.28 8.03
CA VAL A 54 24.86 -1.77 9.20
C VAL A 54 23.74 -0.81 8.76
N PHE A 55 24.05 0.20 7.95
CA PHE A 55 23.05 1.17 7.51
C PHE A 55 22.04 0.56 6.53
N PHE A 56 22.48 -0.36 5.66
CA PHE A 56 21.58 -1.10 4.78
C PHE A 56 20.51 -1.86 5.56
N HIS A 57 20.92 -2.65 6.58
CA HIS A 57 19.98 -3.43 7.37
C HIS A 57 19.06 -2.55 8.22
N LEU A 58 19.55 -1.42 8.74
CA LEU A 58 18.73 -0.44 9.45
C LEU A 58 17.58 0.06 8.55
N PHE A 59 17.90 0.57 7.35
CA PHE A 59 16.86 1.07 6.45
C PHE A 59 15.97 -0.04 5.89
N PHE A 60 16.54 -1.20 5.59
CA PHE A 60 15.81 -2.38 5.11
C PHE A 60 14.76 -2.84 6.12
N VAL A 61 15.12 -2.95 7.41
CA VAL A 61 14.18 -3.37 8.46
C VAL A 61 13.05 -2.35 8.61
N MET A 62 13.35 -1.05 8.59
CA MET A 62 12.32 -0.01 8.70
C MET A 62 11.38 0.01 7.49
N PHE A 63 11.94 -0.17 6.28
CA PHE A 63 11.17 -0.33 5.05
C PHE A 63 10.26 -1.56 5.10
N MET A 64 10.80 -2.73 5.43
CA MET A 64 10.03 -3.98 5.48
C MET A 64 8.96 -3.94 6.57
N TYR A 65 9.29 -3.41 7.75
CA TYR A 65 8.33 -3.27 8.84
C TYR A 65 7.14 -2.39 8.42
N SER A 66 7.40 -1.21 7.86
CA SER A 66 6.35 -0.29 7.43
C SER A 66 5.54 -0.81 6.23
N TYR A 67 6.19 -1.50 5.28
CA TYR A 67 5.52 -2.17 4.16
C TYR A 67 4.54 -3.25 4.65
N TRP A 68 4.99 -4.19 5.48
CA TRP A 68 4.15 -5.24 6.03
C TRP A 68 3.06 -4.70 6.95
N LYS A 69 3.33 -3.63 7.71
CA LYS A 69 2.29 -2.94 8.49
C LYS A 69 1.22 -2.30 7.60
N SER A 70 1.57 -1.81 6.41
CA SER A 70 0.60 -1.27 5.45
C SER A 70 -0.30 -2.37 4.87
N ILE A 71 0.27 -3.56 4.61
CA ILE A 71 -0.46 -4.74 4.11
C ILE A 71 -1.39 -5.31 5.19
N LEU A 72 -0.86 -5.58 6.39
CA LEU A 72 -1.53 -6.41 7.39
C LEU A 72 -2.45 -5.62 8.33
N SER A 73 -2.26 -4.31 8.46
CA SER A 73 -3.09 -3.50 9.36
C SER A 73 -4.45 -3.21 8.70
N SER A 74 -5.52 -3.27 9.49
CA SER A 74 -6.84 -2.90 9.00
C SER A 74 -6.86 -1.44 8.52
N PRO A 75 -7.49 -1.13 7.38
CA PRO A 75 -7.70 0.26 6.93
C PRO A 75 -8.65 1.06 7.83
N GLY A 76 -9.24 0.42 8.84
CA GLY A 76 -10.30 0.98 9.67
C GLY A 76 -11.68 0.47 9.27
N PHE A 77 -12.63 0.62 10.18
CA PHE A 77 -14.02 0.21 10.00
C PHE A 77 -14.93 1.38 10.33
N VAL A 78 -16.10 1.41 9.71
CA VAL A 78 -17.17 2.33 10.12
C VAL A 78 -17.73 1.82 11.46
N PRO A 79 -17.88 2.68 12.47
CA PRO A 79 -18.51 2.30 13.73
C PRO A 79 -19.97 1.86 13.56
N SER A 80 -20.44 0.94 14.40
CA SER A 80 -21.75 0.27 14.24
C SER A 80 -22.94 1.22 14.28
N GLN A 81 -22.86 2.35 15.00
CA GLN A 81 -23.95 3.33 15.10
C GLN A 81 -24.30 4.00 13.77
N PHE A 82 -23.41 3.96 12.78
CA PHE A 82 -23.69 4.54 11.46
C PHE A 82 -24.47 3.59 10.54
N PHE A 83 -24.56 2.30 10.90
CA PHE A 83 -25.31 1.32 10.13
C PHE A 83 -26.80 1.44 10.45
N PHE A 84 -27.63 1.18 9.46
CA PHE A 84 -29.08 1.20 9.62
C PHE A 84 -29.47 0.06 10.58
N SER A 85 -30.32 0.37 11.55
CA SER A 85 -31.04 -0.65 12.31
C SER A 85 -31.99 -1.43 11.41
N LYS A 86 -32.59 -2.50 11.91
CA LYS A 86 -33.58 -3.26 11.12
C LYS A 86 -34.79 -2.38 10.82
N GLU A 87 -35.20 -1.60 11.81
CA GLU A 87 -36.28 -0.64 11.74
C GLU A 87 -35.97 0.46 10.72
N ASP A 88 -34.75 1.00 10.71
CA ASP A 88 -34.31 1.98 9.71
C ASP A 88 -34.31 1.39 8.30
N LEU A 89 -33.91 0.13 8.16
CA LEU A 89 -33.89 -0.55 6.87
C LEU A 89 -35.31 -0.77 6.33
N GLU A 90 -36.24 -1.21 7.16
CA GLU A 90 -37.65 -1.35 6.80
C GLU A 90 -38.26 0.01 6.40
N ARG A 91 -37.95 1.07 7.15
CA ARG A 91 -38.37 2.44 6.80
C ARG A 91 -37.76 2.90 5.47
N TYR A 92 -36.49 2.61 5.24
CA TYR A 92 -35.79 2.97 4.02
C TYR A 92 -36.37 2.25 2.79
N GLU A 93 -36.65 0.95 2.91
CA GLU A 93 -37.16 0.12 1.79
C GLU A 93 -38.61 0.43 1.44
N ASN A 94 -39.43 0.82 2.42
CA ASN A 94 -40.85 1.15 2.22
C ASN A 94 -41.12 2.63 1.94
N SER A 95 -40.10 3.50 1.97
CA SER A 95 -40.27 4.93 1.74
C SER A 95 -40.37 5.28 0.25
N GLU A 96 -41.32 6.14 -0.11
CA GLU A 96 -41.37 6.78 -1.44
C GLU A 96 -40.14 7.67 -1.70
N ASN A 97 -39.59 8.26 -0.64
CA ASN A 97 -38.35 9.06 -0.68
C ASN A 97 -37.33 8.55 0.36
N PRO A 98 -36.51 7.56 0.01
CA PRO A 98 -35.53 6.98 0.94
C PRO A 98 -34.51 7.99 1.47
N GLN A 99 -34.25 9.09 0.74
CA GLN A 99 -33.29 10.11 1.16
C GLN A 99 -33.75 10.86 2.42
N ASP A 100 -35.06 11.04 2.62
CA ASP A 100 -35.59 11.71 3.81
C ASP A 100 -35.32 10.88 5.07
N VAL A 101 -35.50 9.56 4.98
CA VAL A 101 -35.16 8.61 6.05
C VAL A 101 -33.67 8.69 6.39
N VAL A 102 -32.80 8.72 5.37
CA VAL A 102 -31.35 8.86 5.57
C VAL A 102 -31.01 10.20 6.25
N ASN A 103 -31.65 11.30 5.83
CA ASN A 103 -31.44 12.62 6.41
C ASN A 103 -31.86 12.66 7.89
N GLU A 104 -32.95 11.98 8.26
CA GLU A 104 -33.39 11.85 9.65
C GLU A 104 -32.40 11.06 10.50
N ILE A 105 -31.94 9.90 10.03
CA ILE A 105 -30.93 9.09 10.73
C ILE A 105 -29.65 9.91 10.94
N ALA A 106 -29.21 10.63 9.89
CA ALA A 106 -28.00 11.44 9.94
C ALA A 106 -28.04 12.55 11.00
N LYS A 107 -29.22 13.11 11.33
CA LYS A 107 -29.35 14.11 12.40
C LYS A 107 -28.97 13.56 13.79
N GLY A 108 -29.06 12.25 14.00
CA GLY A 108 -28.65 11.58 15.23
C GLY A 108 -27.17 11.19 15.28
N LEU A 109 -26.40 11.49 14.24
CA LEU A 109 -25.00 11.06 14.08
C LEU A 109 -24.04 12.25 14.07
N PRO A 110 -22.76 12.06 14.45
CA PRO A 110 -21.75 13.09 14.37
C PRO A 110 -21.24 13.24 12.93
N VAL A 111 -22.11 13.71 12.02
CA VAL A 111 -21.80 13.98 10.61
C VAL A 111 -21.99 15.45 10.31
N VAL A 112 -20.95 16.09 9.76
CA VAL A 112 -21.01 17.51 9.35
C VAL A 112 -20.91 17.69 7.84
N THR A 113 -20.49 16.67 7.09
CA THR A 113 -20.38 16.75 5.63
C THR A 113 -21.65 16.24 4.94
N TRP A 114 -22.26 17.12 4.13
CA TRP A 114 -23.45 16.85 3.35
C TRP A 114 -23.14 16.89 1.86
N ALA A 115 -23.89 16.13 1.06
CA ALA A 115 -23.85 16.23 -0.39
C ALA A 115 -24.69 17.43 -0.87
N VAL A 116 -24.73 17.65 -2.18
CA VAL A 116 -25.49 18.75 -2.81
C VAL A 116 -26.95 18.71 -2.33
N ALA A 117 -27.55 19.89 -2.17
CA ALA A 117 -28.91 20.08 -1.66
C ALA A 117 -29.15 19.52 -0.24
N ASN A 118 -28.15 19.61 0.64
CA ASN A 118 -28.24 19.18 2.05
C ASN A 118 -28.67 17.71 2.22
N SER A 119 -28.23 16.84 1.31
CA SER A 119 -28.50 15.41 1.38
C SER A 119 -27.42 14.67 2.17
N ALA A 120 -27.82 13.89 3.18
CA ALA A 120 -26.92 13.05 3.95
C ALA A 120 -26.25 12.02 3.04
N ARG A 121 -24.94 11.88 3.18
CA ARG A 121 -24.16 10.90 2.40
C ARG A 121 -24.42 9.50 2.95
N TYR A 122 -24.82 8.56 2.10
CA TYR A 122 -25.00 7.16 2.50
C TYR A 122 -24.43 6.18 1.48
N CYS A 123 -24.36 4.91 1.85
CA CYS A 123 -24.01 3.81 0.97
C CYS A 123 -25.12 2.77 0.93
N GLY A 124 -25.80 2.63 -0.20
CA GLY A 124 -26.84 1.60 -0.39
C GLY A 124 -26.29 0.16 -0.41
N ASN A 125 -25.00 -0.04 -0.71
CA ASN A 125 -24.39 -1.37 -0.65
C ASN A 125 -24.17 -1.86 0.78
N CYS A 126 -23.90 -0.94 1.71
CA CYS A 126 -23.59 -1.25 3.10
C CYS A 126 -24.71 -0.86 4.07
N TYR A 127 -25.77 -0.18 3.61
CA TYR A 127 -26.84 0.40 4.42
C TYR A 127 -26.30 1.18 5.62
N VAL A 128 -25.46 2.17 5.31
CA VAL A 128 -24.73 2.96 6.30
C VAL A 128 -24.79 4.44 5.92
N VAL A 129 -25.08 5.32 6.88
CA VAL A 129 -24.82 6.75 6.74
C VAL A 129 -23.30 6.91 6.77
N LYS A 130 -22.71 7.45 5.71
CA LYS A 130 -21.25 7.54 5.59
C LYS A 130 -20.72 8.51 6.66
N PRO A 131 -19.86 8.07 7.60
CA PRO A 131 -19.11 9.00 8.41
C PRO A 131 -18.33 9.98 7.54
N ASP A 132 -17.98 11.14 8.09
CA ASP A 132 -17.19 12.13 7.38
C ASP A 132 -15.88 11.52 6.86
N ARG A 133 -15.54 11.90 5.62
CA ARG A 133 -14.37 11.38 4.88
C ARG A 133 -14.37 9.87 4.61
N SER A 134 -15.45 9.14 4.89
CA SER A 134 -15.55 7.72 4.52
C SER A 134 -16.03 7.54 3.08
N HIS A 135 -15.56 6.47 2.44
CA HIS A 135 -15.96 6.11 1.08
C HIS A 135 -16.13 4.59 0.98
N HIS A 136 -16.97 4.12 0.05
CA HIS A 136 -17.13 2.70 -0.24
C HIS A 136 -16.03 2.25 -1.18
N CYS A 137 -15.24 1.26 -0.77
CA CYS A 137 -14.25 0.64 -1.63
C CYS A 137 -14.86 -0.63 -2.24
N THR A 138 -15.13 -0.61 -3.55
CA THR A 138 -15.67 -1.77 -4.27
C THR A 138 -14.77 -3.00 -4.18
N MET A 139 -13.45 -2.79 -4.22
CA MET A 139 -12.46 -3.87 -4.11
C MET A 139 -12.50 -4.55 -2.74
N CYS A 140 -12.67 -3.77 -1.66
CA CYS A 140 -12.81 -4.32 -0.31
C CYS A 140 -14.25 -4.72 0.03
N GLY A 141 -15.24 -4.36 -0.80
CA GLY A 141 -16.66 -4.63 -0.59
C GLY A 141 -17.27 -3.93 0.63
N ARG A 142 -16.66 -2.84 1.12
CA ARG A 142 -17.10 -2.16 2.36
C ARG A 142 -16.74 -0.69 2.39
N CYS A 143 -17.43 0.06 3.25
CA CYS A 143 -17.04 1.43 3.59
C CYS A 143 -15.78 1.46 4.46
N ILE A 144 -14.85 2.34 4.09
CA ILE A 144 -13.56 2.55 4.75
C ILE A 144 -13.53 3.95 5.36
N LEU A 145 -13.17 4.03 6.63
CA LEU A 145 -13.06 5.30 7.36
C LEU A 145 -11.86 6.10 6.85
N LYS A 146 -12.05 7.40 6.59
CA LYS A 146 -11.01 8.29 6.03
C LYS A 146 -10.27 7.61 4.85
N MET A 147 -11.03 7.02 3.94
CA MET A 147 -10.49 6.30 2.79
C MET A 147 -9.66 7.27 1.95
N ASP A 148 -8.43 6.87 1.65
CA ASP A 148 -7.57 7.57 0.70
C ASP A 148 -7.70 6.90 -0.67
N HIS A 149 -7.21 5.67 -0.80
CA HIS A 149 -7.33 4.87 -2.01
C HIS A 149 -7.25 3.36 -1.72
N HIS A 150 -7.57 2.53 -2.71
CA HIS A 150 -7.23 1.10 -2.68
C HIS A 150 -5.89 0.90 -3.40
N CYS A 151 -4.91 0.30 -2.73
CA CYS A 151 -3.57 0.17 -3.26
C CYS A 151 -3.25 -1.30 -3.61
N PRO A 152 -3.11 -1.64 -4.90
CA PRO A 152 -2.77 -3.00 -5.33
C PRO A 152 -1.40 -3.47 -4.79
N TRP A 153 -0.44 -2.56 -4.64
CA TRP A 153 0.94 -2.86 -4.21
C TRP A 153 1.07 -3.33 -2.76
N VAL A 154 0.05 -3.07 -1.95
CA VAL A 154 -0.09 -3.60 -0.58
C VAL A 154 -1.31 -4.50 -0.43
N ASN A 155 -2.03 -4.79 -1.53
CA ASN A 155 -3.28 -5.54 -1.58
C ASN A 155 -4.27 -5.16 -0.45
N ASN A 156 -4.38 -3.86 -0.18
CA ASN A 156 -5.17 -3.34 0.93
C ASN A 156 -5.68 -1.94 0.63
N CYS A 157 -6.77 -1.54 1.29
CA CYS A 157 -7.18 -0.15 1.27
C CYS A 157 -6.22 0.67 2.15
N ILE A 158 -5.95 1.90 1.76
CA ILE A 158 -5.32 2.90 2.61
C ILE A 158 -6.43 3.76 3.20
N GLY A 159 -6.56 3.71 4.52
CA GLY A 159 -7.59 4.40 5.28
C GLY A 159 -7.10 4.79 6.66
N TRP A 160 -8.01 5.23 7.51
CA TRP A 160 -7.69 5.75 8.84
C TRP A 160 -6.75 4.82 9.66
N GLY A 161 -7.00 3.51 9.64
CA GLY A 161 -6.31 2.53 10.49
C GLY A 161 -4.87 2.21 10.06
N ASN A 162 -4.49 2.49 8.81
CA ASN A 162 -3.16 2.17 8.29
C ASN A 162 -2.46 3.31 7.55
N TYR A 163 -3.09 4.49 7.44
CA TYR A 163 -2.52 5.66 6.76
C TYR A 163 -1.11 6.01 7.25
N LYS A 164 -0.87 6.01 8.57
CA LYS A 164 0.47 6.27 9.14
C LYS A 164 1.51 5.27 8.63
N TYR A 165 1.18 3.99 8.59
CA TYR A 165 2.12 2.97 8.11
C TYR A 165 2.42 3.14 6.63
N PHE A 166 1.42 3.50 5.83
CA PHE A 166 1.60 3.76 4.40
C PHE A 166 2.53 4.95 4.14
N ILE A 167 2.38 6.06 4.88
CA ILE A 167 3.28 7.20 4.76
C ILE A 167 4.71 6.84 5.21
N LEU A 168 4.86 6.09 6.30
CA LEU A 168 6.18 5.60 6.74
C LEU A 168 6.81 4.66 5.71
N PHE A 169 6.00 3.80 5.07
CA PHE A 169 6.45 2.93 3.98
C PHE A 169 7.03 3.73 2.82
N LEU A 170 6.33 4.76 2.33
CA LEU A 170 6.85 5.62 1.26
C LEU A 170 8.13 6.35 1.68
N PHE A 171 8.18 6.87 2.90
CA PHE A 171 9.35 7.55 3.43
C PHE A 171 10.58 6.63 3.52
N TYR A 172 10.42 5.45 4.12
CA TYR A 172 11.52 4.49 4.25
C TYR A 172 11.89 3.84 2.92
N ALA A 173 10.96 3.71 1.96
CA ALA A 173 11.29 3.31 0.60
C ALA A 173 12.25 4.31 -0.05
N ILE A 174 11.97 5.61 0.04
CA ILE A 174 12.84 6.68 -0.49
C ILE A 174 14.21 6.66 0.21
N LEU A 175 14.25 6.58 1.55
CA LEU A 175 15.52 6.51 2.28
C LEU A 175 16.34 5.28 1.89
N PHE A 176 15.70 4.12 1.81
CA PHE A 176 16.36 2.87 1.44
C PHE A 176 16.93 2.92 0.02
N THR A 177 16.15 3.39 -0.95
CA THR A 177 16.60 3.45 -2.34
C THR A 177 17.66 4.53 -2.56
N MET A 178 17.54 5.70 -1.92
CA MET A 178 18.59 6.72 -1.93
C MET A 178 19.89 6.19 -1.33
N TYR A 179 19.81 5.47 -0.20
CA TYR A 179 20.97 4.87 0.43
C TYR A 179 21.68 3.88 -0.50
N VAL A 180 20.92 2.95 -1.12
CA VAL A 180 21.44 1.98 -2.08
C VAL A 180 22.08 2.68 -3.29
N ALA A 181 21.42 3.70 -3.86
CA ALA A 181 21.92 4.44 -5.00
C ALA A 181 23.24 5.17 -4.69
N LEU A 182 23.31 5.89 -3.56
CA LEU A 182 24.50 6.66 -3.19
C LEU A 182 25.69 5.77 -2.84
N SER A 183 25.46 4.69 -2.08
CA SER A 183 26.53 3.75 -1.69
C SER A 183 27.05 2.92 -2.87
N SER A 184 26.19 2.60 -3.84
CA SER A 184 26.60 1.88 -5.06
C SER A 184 27.24 2.79 -6.12
N LEU A 185 27.08 4.11 -6.05
CA LEU A 185 27.50 5.05 -7.09
C LEU A 185 29.00 4.95 -7.44
N LYS A 186 29.87 4.84 -6.43
CA LYS A 186 31.32 4.67 -6.62
C LYS A 186 31.64 3.45 -7.49
N TYR A 187 31.04 2.32 -7.14
CA TYR A 187 31.26 1.03 -7.81
C TYR A 187 30.58 0.98 -9.19
N PHE A 188 29.43 1.64 -9.33
CA PHE A 188 28.79 1.86 -10.62
C PHE A 188 29.71 2.63 -11.56
N ILE A 189 30.26 3.77 -11.13
CA ILE A 189 31.21 4.56 -11.95
C ILE A 189 32.44 3.71 -12.30
N GLN A 190 33.03 3.02 -11.33
CA GLN A 190 34.18 2.13 -11.59
C GLN A 190 33.88 1.05 -12.61
N PHE A 191 32.71 0.41 -12.55
CA PHE A 191 32.31 -0.59 -13.54
C PHE A 191 32.23 -0.01 -14.95
N TRP A 192 31.67 1.20 -15.10
CA TRP A 192 31.51 1.83 -16.41
C TRP A 192 32.81 2.42 -16.95
N THR A 193 33.75 2.84 -16.09
CA THR A 193 35.03 3.44 -16.52
C THR A 193 36.14 2.40 -16.70
N ALA A 194 36.15 1.29 -15.94
CA ALA A 194 37.22 0.30 -15.96
C ALA A 194 37.05 -0.82 -17.01
N HIS A 195 35.83 -1.11 -17.47
CA HIS A 195 35.54 -2.23 -18.39
C HIS A 195 35.11 -1.78 -19.79
N SER A 196 36.05 -1.21 -20.55
CA SER A 196 35.83 -0.86 -21.97
C SER A 196 36.05 -2.04 -22.94
N SER A 197 36.67 -3.17 -22.54
CA SER A 197 37.03 -4.23 -23.52
C SER A 197 36.42 -5.63 -23.34
N LYS A 198 35.81 -6.00 -22.21
CA LYS A 198 35.05 -7.27 -22.07
C LYS A 198 33.93 -7.15 -21.04
N LYS A 199 32.73 -6.73 -21.46
CA LYS A 199 31.52 -6.87 -20.65
C LYS A 199 30.83 -8.18 -21.01
N SER A 200 30.68 -9.08 -20.03
CA SER A 200 29.77 -10.22 -20.17
C SER A 200 28.32 -9.75 -19.95
N ASN A 201 27.35 -10.42 -20.57
CA ASN A 201 25.92 -10.13 -20.36
C ASN A 201 25.52 -10.27 -18.88
N SER A 202 26.15 -11.17 -18.12
CA SER A 202 25.91 -11.34 -16.68
C SER A 202 26.19 -10.07 -15.89
N ASP A 203 27.27 -9.36 -16.23
CA ASP A 203 27.76 -8.21 -15.48
C ASP A 203 26.90 -6.96 -15.74
N LEU A 204 26.32 -6.89 -16.93
CA LEU A 204 25.33 -5.88 -17.31
C LEU A 204 23.98 -6.10 -16.62
N HIS A 205 23.50 -7.34 -16.51
CA HIS A 205 22.23 -7.64 -15.84
C HIS A 205 22.27 -7.29 -14.34
N ILE A 206 23.36 -7.62 -13.65
CA ILE A 206 23.52 -7.38 -12.20
C ILE A 206 23.49 -5.89 -11.84
N LEU A 207 24.08 -5.02 -12.68
CA LEU A 207 24.08 -3.57 -12.47
C LEU A 207 22.82 -2.87 -13.00
N PHE A 208 22.25 -3.37 -14.09
CA PHE A 208 21.01 -2.82 -14.64
C PHE A 208 19.84 -3.00 -13.68
N PHE A 209 19.69 -4.18 -13.08
CA PHE A 209 18.59 -4.44 -12.15
C PHE A 209 18.78 -3.75 -10.78
N SER A 210 20.01 -3.49 -10.32
CA SER A 210 20.28 -2.94 -8.97
C SER A 210 20.05 -1.44 -8.89
N LEU A 211 20.31 -0.70 -9.98
CA LEU A 211 20.06 0.75 -10.04
C LEU A 211 18.69 1.13 -10.63
N PHE A 212 18.19 0.44 -11.66
CA PHE A 212 16.98 0.92 -12.37
C PHE A 212 15.65 0.50 -11.71
N LEU A 213 15.60 -0.57 -10.92
CA LEU A 213 14.38 -0.94 -10.18
C LEU A 213 14.23 -0.20 -8.84
N SER A 214 15.28 0.49 -8.37
CA SER A 214 15.25 1.26 -7.13
C SER A 214 14.69 2.69 -7.31
N ILE A 215 14.38 3.12 -8.55
CA ILE A 215 13.98 4.51 -8.88
C ILE A 215 12.66 4.57 -9.70
N ARG A 216 11.79 3.55 -9.62
CA ARG A 216 10.45 3.61 -10.23
C ARG A 216 9.35 3.29 -9.25
#